data_AF-A0A942RHC1-F1
#
_entry.id   AF-A0A942RHC1-F1
#
_cell.length_a   1.000
_cell.length_b   1.000
_cell.length_c   1.000
_cell.angle_alpha   90.00
_cell.angle_beta   90.00
_cell.angle_gamma   90.00
#
_symmetry.space_group_name_H-M   'P 1'
#
loop_
_entity.id
_entity.type
_entity.pdbx_description
1 polymer ?
#
loop_
_entity_poly.entity_id
_entity_poly.type
_entity_poly.pdbx_seq_one_letter_code
_entity_poly.pdbx_strand_id
1 'polypeptide(L)'
;MEDSILHVVSRYVIPIMQVYGLYIIFHGHESPGGGFAGGMVLGVGLVLYSLVFGLSEGQKRVPSDLAMVGGLVLILTIFGELLIGGVFEIGIGLIVALVALSIFSSMVEEVDK
;
A
#
# COMPACT_ATOMS: atom_id res chain seq x y z
N MET A 1 4.42 -6.29 -29.11
CA MET A 1 5.80 -6.27 -28.58
C MET A 1 5.70 -6.78 -27.16
N GLU A 2 6.16 -7.99 -26.91
CA GLU A 2 6.33 -8.48 -25.54
C GLU A 2 7.55 -7.74 -24.99
N ASP A 3 7.33 -6.66 -24.24
CA ASP A 3 8.42 -5.99 -23.53
C ASP A 3 8.84 -6.86 -22.35
N SER A 4 9.58 -7.93 -22.66
CA SER A 4 10.20 -8.83 -21.69
C SER A 4 11.01 -8.04 -20.65
N ILE A 5 11.65 -6.95 -21.09
CA ILE A 5 12.37 -6.03 -20.21
C ILE A 5 11.43 -5.38 -19.20
N LEU A 6 10.26 -4.88 -19.61
CA LEU A 6 9.30 -4.25 -18.70
C LEU A 6 8.78 -5.25 -17.67
N HIS A 7 8.54 -6.49 -18.09
CA HIS A 7 8.11 -7.58 -17.22
C HIS A 7 9.17 -7.89 -16.15
N VAL A 8 10.43 -8.03 -16.56
CA VAL A 8 11.56 -8.31 -15.67
C VAL A 8 11.82 -7.14 -14.72
N VAL A 9 11.89 -5.91 -15.23
CA VAL A 9 12.14 -4.72 -14.41
C VAL A 9 11.03 -4.51 -13.40
N SER A 10 9.76 -4.64 -13.81
CA SER A 10 8.62 -4.42 -12.92
C SER A 10 8.55 -5.45 -11.80
N ARG A 11 9.02 -6.69 -12.04
CA ARG A 11 9.15 -7.74 -11.02
C ARG A 11 10.01 -7.32 -9.83
N TYR A 12 11.02 -6.47 -10.06
CA TYR A 12 11.89 -5.95 -9.01
C TYR A 12 11.44 -4.57 -8.49
N VAL A 13 10.98 -3.69 -9.38
CA VAL A 13 10.61 -2.31 -9.01
C VAL A 13 9.35 -2.29 -8.14
N ILE A 14 8.34 -3.11 -8.44
CA ILE A 14 7.08 -3.11 -7.68
C ILE A 14 7.32 -3.41 -6.18
N PRO A 15 8.04 -4.49 -5.78
CA PRO A 15 8.37 -4.73 -4.38
C PRO A 15 9.10 -3.56 -3.71
N ILE A 16 10.05 -2.93 -4.41
CA ILE A 16 10.79 -1.76 -3.88
C ILE A 16 9.84 -0.58 -3.65
N MET A 17 8.92 -0.32 -4.58
CA MET A 17 7.90 0.71 -4.43
C MET A 17 7.00 0.45 -3.23
N GLN A 18 6.60 -0.80 -2.97
CA GLN A 18 5.77 -1.15 -1.81
C GLN A 18 6.51 -0.88 -0.49
N VAL A 19 7.77 -1.31 -0.38
CA VAL A 19 8.61 -1.04 0.81
C VAL A 19 8.84 0.46 1.00
N TYR A 20 9.04 1.20 -0.09
CA TYR A 20 9.23 2.66 -0.02
C TYR A 20 7.94 3.41 0.39
N GLY A 21 6.78 2.99 -0.13
CA GLY A 21 5.49 3.55 0.28
C GLY A 21 5.25 3.33 1.78
N LEU A 22 5.57 2.14 2.29
CA LEU A 22 5.54 1.81 3.71
C LEU A 22 6.47 2.70 4.55
N TYR A 23 7.69 2.93 4.08
CA TYR A 23 8.63 3.83 4.73
C TYR A 23 8.06 5.24 4.88
N ILE A 24 7.43 5.79 3.83
CA ILE A 24 6.80 7.13 3.85
C ILE A 24 5.63 7.17 4.83
N ILE A 25 4.85 6.09 4.93
CA ILE A 25 3.73 5.99 5.88
C ILE A 25 4.26 6.07 7.32
N PHE A 26 5.30 5.31 7.66
CA PHE A 26 5.84 5.27 9.02
C PHE A 26 6.63 6.53 9.41
N HIS A 27 7.39 7.11 8.48
CA HIS A 27 8.24 8.26 8.74
C HIS A 27 7.56 9.60 8.42
N GLY A 28 6.24 9.61 8.24
CA GLY A 28 5.47 10.82 7.98
C GLY A 28 5.48 11.85 9.13
N HIS A 29 5.88 11.44 10.34
CA HIS A 29 6.04 12.33 11.50
C HIS A 29 7.37 13.10 11.49
N GLU A 30 8.43 12.52 10.91
CA GLU A 30 9.78 13.13 10.91
C GLU A 30 10.18 13.72 9.54
N SER A 31 9.56 13.27 8.47
CA SER A 31 9.87 13.69 7.10
C SER A 31 8.60 14.14 6.37
N PRO A 32 8.70 15.07 5.39
CA PRO A 32 7.55 15.45 4.58
C PRO A 32 6.98 14.22 3.88
N GLY A 33 5.76 13.82 4.25
CA GLY A 33 5.19 12.54 3.86
C GLY A 33 3.90 12.20 4.62
N GLY A 34 3.69 10.91 4.87
CA GLY A 34 2.53 10.39 5.63
C GLY A 34 1.66 9.40 4.85
N GLY A 35 0.52 9.06 5.45
CA GLY A 35 -0.39 8.02 4.95
C GLY A 35 -0.89 8.22 3.52
N PHE A 36 -1.17 9.48 3.13
CA PHE A 36 -1.64 9.80 1.77
C PHE A 36 -0.53 9.65 0.73
N ALA A 37 0.64 10.25 0.96
CA ALA A 37 1.75 10.19 0.02
C ALA A 37 2.28 8.76 -0.15
N GLY A 38 2.46 8.02 0.95
CA GLY A 38 2.87 6.62 0.88
C GLY A 38 1.79 5.73 0.27
N GLY A 39 0.51 5.96 0.58
CA GLY A 39 -0.62 5.28 -0.05
C GLY A 39 -0.69 5.46 -1.57
N MET A 40 -0.39 6.66 -2.07
CA MET A 40 -0.26 6.89 -3.52
C MET A 40 0.88 6.06 -4.13
N VAL A 41 2.03 5.93 -3.47
CA VAL A 41 3.13 5.09 -3.95
C VAL A 41 2.72 3.62 -4.04
N LEU A 42 2.04 3.10 -3.01
CA LEU A 42 1.50 1.73 -3.01
C LEU A 42 0.52 1.53 -4.19
N GLY A 43 -0.40 2.50 -4.38
CA GLY A 43 -1.39 2.50 -5.46
C GLY A 43 -0.78 2.56 -6.86
N VAL A 44 0.24 3.40 -7.07
CA VAL A 44 0.97 3.46 -8.35
C VAL A 44 1.69 2.13 -8.62
N GLY A 45 2.19 1.44 -7.59
CA GLY A 45 2.74 0.09 -7.76
C GLY A 45 1.70 -0.93 -8.26
N LEU A 46 0.44 -0.83 -7.81
CA LEU A 46 -0.67 -1.66 -8.30
C LEU A 46 -1.10 -1.29 -9.72
N VAL A 47 -1.09 0.00 -10.06
CA VAL A 47 -1.33 0.47 -11.43
C VAL A 47 -0.25 -0.07 -12.38
N LEU A 48 1.03 0.04 -11.99
CA LEU A 48 2.15 -0.52 -12.75
C LEU A 48 2.00 -2.03 -12.94
N TYR A 49 1.64 -2.77 -11.88
CA TYR A 49 1.34 -4.20 -11.98
C TYR A 49 0.24 -4.49 -13.01
N SER A 50 -0.86 -3.74 -12.96
CA SER A 50 -2.00 -3.91 -13.88
C SER A 50 -1.63 -3.62 -15.34
N LEU A 51 -0.72 -2.68 -15.57
CA LEU A 51 -0.23 -2.34 -16.91
C LEU A 51 0.69 -3.41 -17.49
N VAL A 52 1.51 -4.07 -16.66
CA VAL A 52 2.51 -5.04 -17.11
C VAL A 52 1.97 -6.47 -17.17
N PHE A 53 1.17 -6.87 -16.19
CA PHE A 53 0.64 -8.23 -16.03
C PHE A 53 -0.83 -8.35 -16.46
N GLY A 54 -1.47 -7.23 -16.81
CA GLY A 54 -2.85 -7.18 -17.27
C GLY A 54 -3.85 -6.78 -16.19
N LEU A 55 -4.92 -6.11 -16.62
CA LEU A 55 -5.93 -5.52 -15.74
C LEU A 55 -6.69 -6.55 -14.90
N SER A 56 -6.98 -7.73 -15.46
CA SER A 56 -7.69 -8.80 -14.73
C SER A 56 -6.87 -9.33 -13.56
N GLU A 57 -5.55 -9.47 -13.74
CA GLU A 57 -4.65 -9.89 -12.67
C GLU A 57 -4.49 -8.79 -11.63
N GLY A 58 -4.39 -7.52 -12.04
CA GLY A 58 -4.33 -6.39 -11.12
C GLY A 58 -5.58 -6.25 -10.24
N GLN A 59 -6.78 -6.42 -10.82
CA GLN A 59 -8.04 -6.32 -10.06
C GLN A 59 -8.20 -7.41 -9.00
N LYS A 60 -7.71 -8.63 -9.24
CA LYS A 60 -7.70 -9.70 -8.24
C LYS A 60 -6.86 -9.37 -7.00
N ARG A 61 -5.90 -8.45 -7.13
CA ARG A 61 -4.97 -8.05 -6.06
C ARG A 61 -5.52 -6.94 -5.18
N VAL A 62 -6.60 -6.27 -5.58
CA VAL A 62 -7.23 -5.21 -4.78
C VAL A 62 -8.45 -5.81 -4.07
N PRO A 63 -8.40 -6.01 -2.75
CA PRO A 63 -9.58 -6.48 -2.03
C PRO A 63 -10.69 -5.41 -2.09
N SER A 64 -11.91 -5.85 -2.40
CA SER A 64 -13.09 -4.97 -2.56
C SER A 64 -13.36 -4.11 -1.32
N ASP A 65 -13.00 -4.63 -0.15
CA ASP A 65 -13.31 -4.01 1.13
C ASP A 65 -12.23 -3.02 1.57
N LEU A 66 -11.12 -2.89 0.84
CA LEU A 66 -9.98 -2.05 1.21
C LEU A 66 -10.38 -0.59 1.42
N ALA A 67 -11.20 -0.05 0.52
CA ALA A 67 -11.66 1.33 0.59
C ALA A 67 -12.60 1.56 1.78
N MET A 68 -13.48 0.59 2.05
CA MET A 68 -14.41 0.65 3.18
C MET A 68 -13.68 0.54 4.52
N VAL A 69 -12.76 -0.42 4.64
CA VAL A 69 -11.92 -0.62 5.83
C VAL A 69 -11.05 0.62 6.07
N GLY A 70 -10.40 1.15 5.02
CA GLY A 70 -9.60 2.37 5.12
C GLY A 70 -10.42 3.58 5.56
N GLY A 71 -11.61 3.76 5.01
CA GLY A 71 -12.53 4.84 5.41
C GLY A 71 -13.02 4.70 6.85
N LEU A 72 -13.37 3.49 7.28
CA LEU A 72 -13.79 3.23 8.66
C LEU A 72 -12.66 3.49 9.65
N VAL A 73 -11.44 3.06 9.34
CA VAL A 73 -10.25 3.32 10.17
C VAL A 73 -9.99 4.83 10.30
N LEU A 74 -10.10 5.59 9.21
CA LEU A 74 -9.97 7.05 9.26
C LEU A 74 -11.02 7.69 10.19
N ILE A 75 -12.29 7.31 10.05
CA ILE A 75 -13.37 7.85 10.88
C ILE A 75 -13.16 7.50 12.36
N LEU A 76 -12.85 6.24 12.67
CA LEU A 76 -12.60 5.79 14.04
C LEU A 76 -11.40 6.48 14.66
N THR A 77 -10.38 6.80 13.87
CA THR A 77 -9.19 7.49 14.37
C THR A 77 -9.51 8.94 14.71
N ILE A 78 -10.12 9.68 13.77
CA ILE A 78 -10.54 11.08 14.00
C ILE A 78 -11.46 11.18 15.22
N PHE A 79 -12.39 10.23 15.36
CA PHE A 79 -13.31 10.21 16.49
C PHE A 79 -12.62 9.80 17.81
N GLY A 80 -11.65 8.88 17.75
CA GLY A 80 -10.86 8.45 18.90
C GLY A 80 -9.95 9.55 19.45
N GLU A 81 -9.34 10.36 18.59
CA GLU A 81 -8.58 11.55 18.99
C GLU A 81 -9.47 12.57 19.69
N LEU A 82 -10.65 12.83 19.14
CA LEU A 82 -11.60 13.79 19.71
C LEU A 82 -12.04 13.39 21.13
N LEU A 83 -12.10 12.08 21.43
CA LEU A 83 -12.55 11.56 22.71
C LEU A 83 -11.43 11.38 23.76
N ILE A 84 -10.22 10.96 23.35
CA ILE A 84 -9.18 10.51 24.28
C ILE A 84 -7.95 11.44 24.30
N GLY A 85 -7.81 12.33 23.31
CA GLY A 85 -6.82 13.42 23.38
C GLY A 85 -5.37 12.97 23.46
N GLY A 86 -4.91 12.02 22.62
CA GLY A 86 -3.47 11.80 22.44
C GLY A 86 -2.93 10.39 22.15
N VAL A 87 -3.75 9.38 21.83
CA VAL A 87 -3.24 8.01 21.54
C VAL A 87 -2.91 7.80 20.04
N PHE A 88 -2.58 8.88 19.35
CA PHE A 88 -2.71 9.06 17.89
C PHE A 88 -1.72 8.26 17.02
N GLU A 89 -0.49 8.00 17.46
CA GLU A 89 0.59 7.66 16.50
C GLU A 89 0.83 6.15 16.27
N ILE A 90 0.42 5.28 17.19
CA ILE A 90 0.82 3.85 17.14
C ILE A 90 -0.18 3.00 16.34
N GLY A 91 -1.47 3.35 16.35
CA GLY A 91 -2.54 2.52 15.79
C GLY A 91 -2.65 2.57 14.25
N ILE A 92 -2.52 3.76 13.67
CA ILE A 92 -2.67 3.96 12.21
C ILE A 92 -1.49 3.36 11.47
N GLY A 93 -0.26 3.61 11.96
CA GLY A 93 0.95 3.03 11.39
C GLY A 93 0.84 1.51 11.32
N LEU A 94 0.34 0.86 12.39
CA LEU A 94 0.20 -0.59 12.45
C LEU A 94 -0.85 -1.13 11.47
N ILE A 95 -2.02 -0.49 11.34
CA ILE A 95 -3.07 -0.96 10.43
C ILE A 95 -2.64 -0.81 8.97
N VAL A 96 -2.06 0.35 8.62
CA VAL A 96 -1.56 0.57 7.26
C VAL A 96 -0.38 -0.36 6.96
N ALA A 97 0.45 -0.68 7.96
CA ALA A 97 1.50 -1.69 7.83
C ALA A 97 0.95 -3.07 7.52
N LEU A 98 -0.09 -3.52 8.24
CA LEU A 98 -0.71 -4.84 8.05
C LEU A 98 -1.39 -4.95 6.68
N VAL A 99 -2.04 -3.88 6.24
CA VAL A 99 -2.64 -3.80 4.89
C VAL A 99 -1.55 -3.84 3.81
N ALA A 100 -0.46 -3.09 3.98
CA ALA A 100 0.63 -3.13 3.02
C ALA A 100 1.41 -4.45 3.06
N LEU A 101 1.58 -5.09 4.23
CA LEU A 101 2.17 -6.42 4.39
C LEU A 101 1.33 -7.51 3.71
N SER A 102 0.01 -7.45 3.83
CA SER A 102 -0.87 -8.41 3.14
C SER A 102 -0.81 -8.26 1.62
N ILE A 103 -0.77 -7.02 1.11
CA ILE A 103 -0.57 -6.75 -0.32
C ILE A 103 0.83 -7.22 -0.77
N PHE A 104 1.88 -6.90 0.00
CA PHE A 104 3.27 -7.29 -0.27
C PHE A 104 3.45 -8.81 -0.28
N SER A 105 2.93 -9.52 0.73
CA SER A 105 2.96 -10.99 0.79
C SER A 105 2.29 -11.60 -0.43
N SER A 106 1.14 -11.06 -0.85
CA SER A 106 0.46 -11.54 -2.05
C SER A 106 1.29 -11.33 -3.32
N MET A 107 2.05 -10.23 -3.40
CA MET A 107 2.89 -9.92 -4.57
C MET A 107 4.17 -10.76 -4.62
N VAL A 108 4.76 -11.08 -3.46
CA VAL A 108 6.00 -11.88 -3.39
C VAL A 108 5.73 -13.37 -3.65
N GLU A 109 4.64 -13.94 -3.13
CA GLU A 109 4.32 -15.37 -3.30
C GLU A 109 4.14 -15.81 -4.77
N GLU A 110 3.80 -14.90 -5.68
CA GLU A 110 3.61 -15.23 -7.11
C GLU A 110 4.81 -14.86 -7.99
N VAL A 111 5.77 -14.10 -7.46
CA VAL A 111 7.04 -13.79 -8.14
C VAL A 111 8.01 -14.98 -8.10
N ASP A 112 7.75 -15.99 -7.29
CA ASP A 112 8.53 -17.26 -7.28
C ASP A 112 7.88 -18.38 -8.11
N LYS A 113 6.72 -18.15 -8.71
CA LYS A 113 6.16 -19.00 -9.79
C LYS A 113 6.57 -18.48 -11.17
#